data_AF-A0A963BYH6-F1
#
_entry.id   AF-A0A963BYH6-F1
#
_cell.length_a   1.000
_cell.length_b   1.000
_cell.length_c   1.000
_cell.angle_alpha   90.00
_cell.angle_beta   90.00
_cell.angle_gamma   90.00
#
_symmetry.space_group_name_H-M   'P 1'
#
loop_
_entity.id
_entity.type
_entity.pdbx_description
1 polymer ?
#
loop_
_entity_poly.entity_id
_entity_poly.type
_entity_poly.pdbx_seq_one_letter_code
_entity_poly.pdbx_strand_id
1 'polypeptide(L)'
;MSIDNAAPAVDWRWCVAAVGWVALTAAAHLEFSIWLVSPRQTPFGPFAFKALVPWLALVTGGGLLWLAGRQVRAAGLRSHRAIAWAVWLMAVVAVDRWLTYSVNELAHYPQYALLGWLLARALDPRRDRLVAARVLVLATLMGAADEAAQYLWVAATYGDYFDFNDVLVDTLGAALGLLVYYPATACRRWQRPPLPAGTWAAVAGLVLLVGSGFASGRCFVDPPAPVPRGGILRDEAGVPRLYLQREPGAYGSVREGHRHASYRVLSPRQGLLLSGLAVGVFGFLLGGGRRSIDAPMVVSSLTGRGRAADATTPGPMTDHLERGK
;
A
#
# COMPACT_ATOMS: atom_id res chain seq x y z
N MET A 1 -27.03 -6.03 26.32
CA MET A 1 -25.86 -5.14 26.10
C MET A 1 -25.77 -4.90 24.61
N SER A 2 -26.34 -3.80 24.11
CA SER A 2 -26.28 -3.41 22.70
C SER A 2 -24.84 -3.03 22.40
N ILE A 3 -24.13 -3.84 21.62
CA ILE A 3 -22.90 -3.37 20.98
C ILE A 3 -23.41 -2.45 19.87
N ASP A 4 -23.37 -1.14 20.11
CA ASP A 4 -23.65 -0.16 19.08
C ASP A 4 -22.63 -0.37 17.96
N ASN A 5 -23.06 -1.09 16.92
CA ASN A 5 -22.30 -1.49 15.75
C ASN A 5 -22.02 -0.29 14.82
N ALA A 6 -21.95 0.93 15.35
CA ALA A 6 -21.53 2.09 14.59
C ALA A 6 -20.08 1.84 14.15
N ALA A 7 -19.90 1.45 12.90
CA ALA A 7 -18.60 1.24 12.31
C ALA A 7 -17.76 2.50 12.60
N PRO A 8 -16.55 2.36 13.17
CA PRO A 8 -15.74 3.52 13.48
C PRO A 8 -15.56 4.34 12.21
N ALA A 9 -15.95 5.62 12.31
CA ALA A 9 -15.88 6.56 11.22
C ALA A 9 -14.43 6.68 10.72
N VAL A 10 -14.28 6.90 9.42
CA VAL A 10 -13.00 7.28 8.82
C VAL A 10 -12.47 8.50 9.56
N ASP A 11 -11.21 8.46 10.00
CA ASP A 11 -10.59 9.62 10.63
C ASP A 11 -10.10 10.59 9.55
N TRP A 12 -10.94 11.60 9.29
CA TRP A 12 -10.75 12.55 8.20
C TRP A 12 -9.45 13.37 8.31
N ARG A 13 -8.92 13.54 9.53
CA ARG A 13 -7.66 14.27 9.74
C ARG A 13 -6.50 13.54 9.06
N TRP A 14 -6.47 12.21 9.19
CA TRP A 14 -5.47 11.38 8.54
C TRP A 14 -5.73 11.22 7.04
N CYS A 15 -6.98 11.27 6.58
CA CYS A 15 -7.26 11.36 5.14
C CYS A 15 -6.69 12.65 4.54
N VAL A 16 -6.92 13.79 5.18
CA VAL A 16 -6.35 15.08 4.75
C VAL A 16 -4.83 15.03 4.79
N ALA A 17 -4.22 14.45 5.83
CA ALA A 17 -2.78 14.27 5.90
C ALA A 17 -2.23 13.38 4.77
N ALA A 18 -2.91 12.26 4.44
CA ALA A 18 -2.51 11.37 3.35
C ALA A 18 -2.60 12.05 1.98
N VAL A 19 -3.70 12.77 1.71
CA VAL A 19 -3.88 13.52 0.46
C VAL A 19 -2.89 14.66 0.36
N GLY A 20 -2.71 15.43 1.44
CA GLY A 20 -1.73 16.50 1.50
C GLY A 20 -0.30 16.00 1.31
N TRP A 21 0.03 14.83 1.86
CA TRP A 21 1.32 14.17 1.65
C TRP A 21 1.56 13.85 0.17
N VAL A 22 0.61 13.17 -0.50
CA VAL A 22 0.73 12.85 -1.94
C VAL A 22 0.83 14.11 -2.78
N ALA A 23 -0.01 15.12 -2.52
CA ALA A 23 0.01 16.37 -3.27
C ALA A 23 1.36 17.09 -3.10
N LEU A 24 1.90 17.13 -1.88
CA LEU A 24 3.20 17.73 -1.59
C LEU A 24 4.34 16.99 -2.29
N THR A 25 4.37 15.66 -2.19
CA THR A 25 5.45 14.87 -2.77
C THR A 25 5.43 14.89 -4.28
N ALA A 26 4.25 14.81 -4.91
CA ALA A 26 4.11 14.93 -6.35
C ALA A 26 4.52 16.33 -6.85
N ALA A 27 4.11 17.38 -6.13
CA ALA A 27 4.44 18.77 -6.50
C ALA A 27 5.94 19.09 -6.32
N ALA A 28 6.58 18.55 -5.28
CA ALA A 28 7.99 18.79 -4.97
C ALA A 28 8.93 17.72 -5.55
N HIS A 29 8.42 16.78 -6.36
CA HIS A 29 9.17 15.60 -6.79
C HIS A 29 10.46 16.01 -7.52
N LEU A 30 10.37 16.92 -8.49
CA LEU A 30 11.51 17.36 -9.28
C LEU A 30 12.52 18.13 -8.45
N GLU A 31 12.05 19.09 -7.65
CA GLU A 31 12.90 19.90 -6.78
C GLU A 31 13.65 19.02 -5.78
N PHE A 32 12.96 18.02 -5.19
CA PHE A 32 13.57 17.06 -4.28
C PHE A 32 14.63 16.20 -5.00
N SER A 33 14.31 15.66 -6.18
CA SER A 33 15.24 14.85 -6.97
C SER A 33 16.49 15.64 -7.37
N ILE A 34 16.33 16.89 -7.84
CA ILE A 34 17.45 17.79 -8.15
C ILE A 34 18.24 18.10 -6.88
N TRP A 35 17.57 18.43 -5.78
CA TRP A 35 18.21 18.70 -4.50
C TRP A 35 19.04 17.49 -4.02
N LEU A 36 18.54 16.27 -4.18
CA LEU A 36 19.21 15.05 -3.75
C LEU A 36 20.51 14.79 -4.53
N VAL A 37 20.50 15.03 -5.86
CA VAL A 37 21.66 14.69 -6.73
C VAL A 37 22.64 15.83 -6.95
N SER A 38 22.21 17.08 -6.77
CA SER A 38 23.05 18.23 -7.09
C SER A 38 24.27 18.31 -6.17
N PRO A 39 25.49 18.41 -6.72
CA PRO A 39 26.68 18.60 -5.91
C PRO A 39 26.68 20.00 -5.28
N ARG A 40 27.17 20.08 -4.05
CA ARG A 40 27.33 21.30 -3.26
C ARG A 40 28.77 21.41 -2.82
N GLN A 41 29.29 22.63 -2.80
CA GLN A 41 30.62 22.87 -2.25
C GLN A 41 30.55 22.86 -0.72
N THR A 42 31.41 22.06 -0.11
CA THR A 42 31.58 21.99 1.35
C THR A 42 33.05 22.25 1.69
N PRO A 43 33.40 22.51 2.97
CA PRO A 43 34.80 22.60 3.39
C PRO A 43 35.65 21.35 3.08
N PHE A 44 35.01 20.21 2.79
CA PHE A 44 35.66 18.94 2.46
C PHE A 44 35.59 18.59 0.96
N GLY A 45 35.20 19.54 0.10
CA GLY A 45 35.05 19.35 -1.34
C GLY A 45 33.59 19.17 -1.80
N PRO A 46 33.37 18.79 -3.07
CA PRO A 46 32.04 18.64 -3.64
C PRO A 46 31.30 17.44 -3.04
N PHE A 47 30.05 17.65 -2.61
CA PHE A 47 29.22 16.64 -1.96
C PHE A 47 27.77 16.69 -2.45
N ALA A 48 27.16 15.53 -2.69
CA ALA A 48 25.74 15.41 -3.01
C ALA A 48 25.05 14.46 -2.01
N PHE A 49 23.82 14.77 -1.61
CA PHE A 49 23.08 13.97 -0.63
C PHE A 49 22.86 12.52 -1.08
N LYS A 50 22.79 12.25 -2.39
CA LYS A 50 22.74 10.89 -2.93
C LYS A 50 23.87 9.98 -2.41
N ALA A 51 25.03 10.54 -2.04
CA ALA A 51 26.15 9.79 -1.48
C ALA A 51 25.85 9.21 -0.08
N LEU A 52 24.87 9.77 0.65
CA LEU A 52 24.44 9.25 1.95
C LEU A 52 23.41 8.14 1.83
N VAL A 53 22.75 8.00 0.68
CA VAL A 53 21.61 7.08 0.54
C VAL A 53 21.98 5.63 0.85
N PRO A 54 23.13 5.08 0.42
CA PRO A 54 23.53 3.71 0.81
C PRO A 54 23.66 3.54 2.33
N TRP A 55 24.23 4.53 3.02
CA TRP A 55 24.38 4.50 4.48
C TRP A 55 23.02 4.59 5.19
N LEU A 56 22.15 5.48 4.72
CA LEU A 56 20.78 5.58 5.21
C LEU A 56 20.00 4.29 4.97
N ALA A 57 20.19 3.63 3.83
CA ALA A 57 19.58 2.34 3.53
C ALA A 57 20.07 1.24 4.49
N LEU A 58 21.37 1.20 4.82
CA LEU A 58 21.91 0.25 5.81
C LEU A 58 21.34 0.48 7.21
N VAL A 59 21.34 1.74 7.69
CA VAL A 59 20.81 2.09 9.01
C VAL A 59 19.31 1.79 9.09
N THR A 60 18.55 2.21 8.09
CA THR A 60 17.11 1.98 8.01
C THR A 60 16.81 0.48 7.90
N GLY A 61 17.54 -0.24 7.05
CA GLY A 61 17.41 -1.69 6.89
C GLY A 61 17.68 -2.43 8.19
N GLY A 62 18.75 -2.07 8.93
CA GLY A 62 19.04 -2.62 10.25
C GLY A 62 17.91 -2.36 11.25
N GLY A 63 17.38 -1.12 11.28
CA GLY A 63 16.23 -0.76 12.11
C GLY A 63 14.96 -1.54 11.78
N LEU A 64 14.68 -1.74 10.48
CA LEU A 64 13.55 -2.53 9.99
C LEU A 64 13.69 -4.02 10.34
N LEU A 65 14.88 -4.61 10.19
CA LEU A 65 15.15 -6.00 10.59
C LEU A 65 14.98 -6.19 12.10
N TRP A 66 15.45 -5.24 12.92
CA TRP A 66 15.22 -5.25 14.35
C TRP A 66 13.72 -5.17 14.68
N LEU A 67 12.97 -4.27 14.04
CA LEU A 67 11.53 -4.13 14.21
C LEU A 67 10.80 -5.42 13.81
N ALA A 68 11.14 -6.00 12.66
CA ALA A 68 10.60 -7.27 12.19
C ALA A 68 10.86 -8.39 13.20
N GLY A 69 12.10 -8.49 13.70
CA GLY A 69 12.48 -9.45 14.75
C GLY A 69 11.66 -9.28 16.03
N ARG A 70 11.43 -8.03 16.48
CA ARG A 70 10.56 -7.74 17.63
C ARG A 70 9.12 -8.14 17.38
N GLN A 71 8.56 -7.79 16.22
CA GLN A 71 7.18 -8.15 15.87
C GLN A 71 7.00 -9.67 15.79
N VAL A 72 7.92 -10.39 15.15
CA VAL A 72 7.89 -11.85 15.02
C VAL A 72 7.99 -12.53 16.39
N ARG A 73 8.88 -12.06 17.29
CA ARG A 73 8.99 -12.59 18.66
C ARG A 73 7.74 -12.33 19.50
N ALA A 74 7.11 -11.16 19.35
CA ALA A 74 5.91 -10.78 20.08
C ALA A 74 4.63 -11.50 19.57
N ALA A 75 4.61 -11.94 18.31
CA ALA A 75 3.49 -12.68 17.77
C ALA A 75 3.52 -14.13 18.26
N GLY A 76 2.46 -14.60 18.94
CA GLY A 76 2.19 -16.05 19.02
C GLY A 76 1.94 -16.68 17.63
N LEU A 77 1.68 -15.86 16.61
CA LEU A 77 1.45 -16.22 15.20
C LEU A 77 2.72 -15.98 14.35
N ARG A 78 3.84 -16.59 14.76
CA ARG A 78 5.19 -16.31 14.25
C ARG A 78 5.36 -16.47 12.73
N SER A 79 4.60 -17.36 12.09
CA SER A 79 4.82 -17.73 10.69
C SER A 79 4.37 -16.66 9.69
N HIS A 80 3.11 -16.20 9.73
CA HIS A 80 2.57 -15.32 8.67
C HIS A 80 3.26 -13.96 8.61
N ARG A 81 3.61 -13.38 9.77
CA ARG A 81 4.33 -12.09 9.83
C ARG A 81 5.78 -12.22 9.39
N ALA A 82 6.46 -13.30 9.79
CA ALA A 82 7.80 -13.58 9.29
C ALA A 82 7.79 -13.78 7.77
N ILE A 83 6.81 -14.52 7.24
CA ILE A 83 6.61 -14.69 5.80
C ILE A 83 6.36 -13.35 5.12
N ALA A 84 5.50 -12.48 5.66
CA ALA A 84 5.23 -11.17 5.09
C ALA A 84 6.48 -10.28 5.01
N TRP A 85 7.27 -10.23 6.10
CA TRP A 85 8.55 -9.51 6.12
C TRP A 85 9.57 -10.12 5.14
N ALA A 86 9.68 -11.45 5.09
CA ALA A 86 10.58 -12.14 4.18
C ALA A 86 10.21 -11.91 2.71
N VAL A 87 8.92 -12.06 2.36
CA VAL A 87 8.40 -11.80 1.02
C VAL A 87 8.62 -10.34 0.62
N TRP A 88 8.38 -9.39 1.53
CA TRP A 88 8.68 -7.99 1.30
C TRP A 88 10.16 -7.74 1.03
N LEU A 89 11.05 -8.26 1.88
CA LEU A 89 12.49 -8.07 1.71
C LEU A 89 12.99 -8.68 0.39
N MET A 90 12.53 -9.88 0.04
CA MET A 90 12.87 -10.52 -1.23
C MET A 90 12.38 -9.70 -2.43
N ALA A 91 11.16 -9.15 -2.35
CA ALA A 91 10.61 -8.31 -3.41
C ALA A 91 11.41 -7.00 -3.57
N VAL A 92 11.75 -6.33 -2.48
CA VAL A 92 12.56 -5.10 -2.51
C VAL A 92 13.94 -5.37 -3.10
N VAL A 93 14.63 -6.44 -2.67
CA VAL A 93 15.93 -6.81 -3.22
C VAL A 93 15.84 -7.13 -4.71
N ALA A 94 14.77 -7.82 -5.13
CA ALA A 94 14.55 -8.14 -6.53
C ALA A 94 14.31 -6.88 -7.38
N VAL A 95 13.39 -6.03 -6.96
CA VAL A 95 13.08 -4.76 -7.65
C VAL A 95 14.32 -3.88 -7.70
N ASP A 96 15.03 -3.74 -6.58
CA ASP A 96 16.27 -2.98 -6.53
C ASP A 96 17.31 -3.47 -7.53
N ARG A 97 17.49 -4.80 -7.61
CA ARG A 97 18.53 -5.41 -8.45
C ARG A 97 18.22 -5.32 -9.93
N TRP A 98 16.95 -5.43 -10.32
CA TRP A 98 16.56 -5.67 -11.71
C TRP A 98 15.73 -4.55 -12.35
N LEU A 99 15.06 -3.71 -11.56
CA LEU A 99 14.10 -2.72 -12.08
C LEU A 99 14.51 -1.28 -11.78
N THR A 100 15.32 -1.05 -10.76
CA THR A 100 15.72 0.30 -10.35
C THR A 100 16.85 0.85 -11.23
N TYR A 101 16.62 2.01 -11.85
CA TYR A 101 17.58 2.71 -12.70
C TYR A 101 18.66 3.43 -11.88
N SER A 102 18.27 4.10 -10.80
CA SER A 102 19.12 5.00 -10.03
C SER A 102 18.96 4.84 -8.51
N VAL A 103 19.88 5.44 -7.74
CA VAL A 103 19.79 5.43 -6.27
C VAL A 103 18.64 6.32 -5.75
N ASN A 104 18.20 7.30 -6.54
CA ASN A 104 17.14 8.23 -6.14
C ASN A 104 15.78 7.56 -6.02
N GLU A 105 15.51 6.55 -6.83
CA GLU A 105 14.26 5.77 -6.78
C GLU A 105 14.05 5.09 -5.42
N LEU A 106 15.09 4.96 -4.59
CA LEU A 106 14.92 4.51 -3.21
C LEU A 106 14.08 5.46 -2.36
N ALA A 107 13.92 6.71 -2.76
CA ALA A 107 13.07 7.69 -2.05
C ALA A 107 11.58 7.31 -2.09
N HIS A 108 11.15 6.52 -3.08
CA HIS A 108 9.78 6.03 -3.19
C HIS A 108 9.41 5.13 -1.99
N TYR A 109 10.34 4.30 -1.50
CA TYR A 109 10.09 3.41 -0.37
C TYR A 109 9.64 4.16 0.90
N PRO A 110 10.39 5.13 1.46
CA PRO A 110 9.93 5.88 2.62
C PRO A 110 8.74 6.79 2.31
N GLN A 111 8.66 7.36 1.11
CA GLN A 111 7.51 8.19 0.69
C GLN A 111 6.19 7.40 0.76
N TYR A 112 6.15 6.24 0.12
CA TYR A 112 4.94 5.43 0.08
C TYR A 112 4.73 4.59 1.34
N ALA A 113 5.79 4.28 2.11
CA ALA A 113 5.63 3.71 3.44
C ALA A 113 4.90 4.67 4.38
N LEU A 114 5.23 5.97 4.35
CA LEU A 114 4.48 6.97 5.11
C LEU A 114 3.04 7.08 4.60
N LEU A 115 2.81 7.09 3.28
CA LEU A 115 1.46 7.11 2.72
C LEU A 115 0.61 5.91 3.16
N GLY A 116 1.15 4.69 3.02
CA GLY A 116 0.48 3.46 3.45
C GLY A 116 0.15 3.48 4.95
N TRP A 117 1.06 4.00 5.77
CA TRP A 117 0.82 4.19 7.20
C TRP A 117 -0.30 5.20 7.48
N LEU A 118 -0.30 6.36 6.81
CA LEU A 118 -1.32 7.41 6.97
C LEU A 118 -2.71 6.91 6.55
N LEU A 119 -2.80 6.24 5.40
CA LEU A 119 -4.04 5.63 4.91
C LEU A 119 -4.56 4.56 5.87
N ALA A 120 -3.69 3.70 6.40
CA ALA A 120 -4.08 2.71 7.41
C ALA A 120 -4.60 3.39 8.68
N ARG A 121 -3.94 4.45 9.13
CA ARG A 121 -4.37 5.24 10.29
C ARG A 121 -5.72 5.92 10.08
N ALA A 122 -6.00 6.39 8.87
CA ALA A 122 -7.27 7.01 8.53
C ALA A 122 -8.44 6.01 8.46
N LEU A 123 -8.19 4.84 7.87
CA LEU A 123 -9.22 3.86 7.55
C LEU A 123 -9.46 2.84 8.67
N ASP A 124 -8.45 2.57 9.49
CA ASP A 124 -8.50 1.63 10.61
C ASP A 124 -7.70 2.17 11.82
N PRO A 125 -8.11 3.31 12.41
CA PRO A 125 -7.37 3.94 13.51
C PRO A 125 -7.21 3.02 14.74
N ARG A 126 -8.14 2.08 14.94
CA ARG A 126 -8.13 1.12 16.06
C ARG A 126 -7.38 -0.17 15.74
N ARG A 127 -6.97 -0.39 14.48
CA ARG A 127 -6.22 -1.57 14.01
C ARG A 127 -7.00 -2.88 14.17
N ASP A 128 -8.32 -2.82 14.12
CA ASP A 128 -9.23 -3.95 14.35
C ASP A 128 -9.96 -4.43 13.07
N ARG A 129 -9.85 -3.68 11.96
CA ARG A 129 -10.54 -3.95 10.69
C ARG A 129 -9.65 -4.54 9.60
N LEU A 130 -8.32 -4.44 9.71
CA LEU A 130 -7.38 -4.95 8.72
C LEU A 130 -7.68 -4.51 7.29
N VAL A 131 -7.74 -3.21 7.07
CA VAL A 131 -7.99 -2.63 5.75
C VAL A 131 -6.76 -2.67 4.82
N ALA A 132 -5.83 -3.60 5.03
CA ALA A 132 -4.54 -3.67 4.33
C ALA A 132 -4.70 -3.71 2.80
N ALA A 133 -5.55 -4.61 2.28
CA ALA A 133 -5.82 -4.68 0.84
C ALA A 133 -6.39 -3.37 0.29
N ARG A 134 -7.30 -2.72 1.04
CA ARG A 134 -7.88 -1.43 0.65
C ARG A 134 -6.82 -0.34 0.60
N VAL A 135 -5.94 -0.29 1.60
CA VAL A 135 -4.85 0.68 1.67
C VAL A 135 -3.88 0.46 0.51
N LEU A 136 -3.50 -0.78 0.22
CA LEU A 136 -2.61 -1.10 -0.91
C LEU A 136 -3.22 -0.68 -2.23
N VAL A 137 -4.49 -1.00 -2.50
CA VAL A 137 -5.18 -0.55 -3.72
C VAL A 137 -5.12 0.98 -3.82
N LEU A 138 -5.49 1.71 -2.76
CA LEU A 138 -5.49 3.16 -2.79
C LEU A 138 -4.07 3.74 -2.99
N ALA A 139 -3.07 3.20 -2.30
CA ALA A 139 -1.68 3.65 -2.42
C ALA A 139 -1.11 3.35 -3.81
N THR A 140 -1.37 2.18 -4.39
CA THR A 140 -0.98 1.84 -5.78
C THR A 140 -1.63 2.78 -6.79
N LEU A 141 -2.91 3.12 -6.60
CA LEU A 141 -3.59 4.08 -7.47
C LEU A 141 -3.01 5.49 -7.34
N MET A 142 -2.64 5.90 -6.12
CA MET A 142 -1.96 7.18 -5.89
C MET A 142 -0.54 7.19 -6.49
N GLY A 143 0.20 6.08 -6.41
CA GLY A 143 1.49 5.89 -7.09
C GLY A 143 1.40 5.98 -8.59
N ALA A 144 0.43 5.28 -9.20
CA ALA A 144 0.17 5.40 -10.63
C ALA A 144 -0.23 6.82 -11.05
N ALA A 145 -0.91 7.58 -10.19
CA ALA A 145 -1.25 8.97 -10.46
C ALA A 145 -0.04 9.91 -10.33
N ASP A 146 0.85 9.66 -9.37
CA ASP A 146 2.14 10.36 -9.21
C ASP A 146 3.01 10.14 -10.47
N GLU A 147 3.17 8.90 -10.91
CA GLU A 147 3.89 8.56 -12.14
C GLU A 147 3.25 9.14 -13.40
N ALA A 148 1.91 9.20 -13.46
CA ALA A 148 1.21 9.87 -14.55
C ALA A 148 1.54 11.36 -14.54
N ALA A 149 1.54 11.99 -13.36
CA ALA A 149 1.83 13.41 -13.23
C ALA A 149 3.27 13.73 -13.60
N GLN A 150 4.21 12.85 -13.22
CA GLN A 150 5.59 12.95 -13.61
C GLN A 150 5.77 12.78 -15.11
N TYR A 151 5.21 11.72 -15.69
CA TYR A 151 5.31 11.47 -17.12
C TYR A 151 4.70 12.60 -17.97
N LEU A 152 3.57 13.17 -17.56
CA LEU A 152 2.88 14.19 -18.34
C LEU A 152 3.44 15.59 -18.13
N TRP A 153 3.88 15.94 -16.92
CA TRP A 153 4.22 17.32 -16.56
C TRP A 153 5.61 17.48 -15.93
N VAL A 154 5.90 16.77 -14.85
CA VAL A 154 7.08 17.06 -14.01
C VAL A 154 8.39 16.60 -14.66
N ALA A 155 8.44 15.34 -15.08
CA ALA A 155 9.54 14.72 -15.79
C ALA A 155 9.39 14.81 -17.32
N ALA A 156 8.60 15.78 -17.80
CA ALA A 156 8.32 15.95 -19.21
C ALA A 156 9.60 16.09 -20.05
N THR A 157 10.72 16.52 -19.48
CA THR A 157 11.97 16.79 -20.19
C THR A 157 12.95 15.62 -20.27
N TYR A 158 12.82 14.59 -19.42
CA TYR A 158 13.80 13.49 -19.32
C TYR A 158 13.19 12.08 -19.16
N GLY A 159 11.90 11.95 -18.87
CA GLY A 159 11.26 10.63 -18.80
C GLY A 159 10.91 10.10 -20.18
N ASP A 160 11.36 8.90 -20.54
CA ASP A 160 11.05 8.29 -21.84
C ASP A 160 9.74 7.53 -21.85
N TYR A 161 9.19 7.16 -20.70
CA TYR A 161 8.00 6.33 -20.59
C TYR A 161 7.31 6.55 -19.24
N PHE A 162 6.04 6.16 -19.14
CA PHE A 162 5.34 6.05 -17.87
C PHE A 162 5.96 4.89 -17.09
N ASP A 163 6.54 5.18 -15.92
CA ASP A 163 7.39 4.21 -15.22
C ASP A 163 6.57 3.25 -14.36
N PHE A 164 6.27 2.08 -14.93
CA PHE A 164 5.60 1.01 -14.19
C PHE A 164 6.49 0.37 -13.10
N ASN A 165 7.82 0.57 -13.16
CA ASN A 165 8.70 0.10 -12.10
C ASN A 165 8.42 0.89 -10.82
N ASP A 166 8.27 2.21 -10.94
CA ASP A 166 8.02 3.09 -9.79
C ASP A 166 6.63 2.83 -9.18
N VAL A 167 5.59 2.56 -9.98
CA VAL A 167 4.28 2.12 -9.44
C VAL A 167 4.40 0.86 -8.57
N LEU A 168 5.29 -0.08 -8.95
CA LEU A 168 5.56 -1.29 -8.17
C LEU A 168 6.37 -0.95 -6.90
N VAL A 169 7.39 -0.10 -7.01
CA VAL A 169 8.18 0.37 -5.87
C VAL A 169 7.29 1.08 -4.84
N ASP A 170 6.39 1.95 -5.28
CA ASP A 170 5.40 2.65 -4.47
C ASP A 170 4.49 1.66 -3.74
N THR A 171 4.03 0.62 -4.45
CA THR A 171 3.21 -0.44 -3.86
C THR A 171 3.98 -1.19 -2.77
N LEU A 172 5.27 -1.50 -2.98
CA LEU A 172 6.13 -2.13 -1.98
C LEU A 172 6.45 -1.19 -0.80
N GLY A 173 6.60 0.11 -1.05
CA GLY A 173 6.70 1.15 -0.02
C GLY A 173 5.45 1.16 0.85
N ALA A 174 4.25 1.20 0.25
CA ALA A 174 2.99 1.14 0.99
C ALA A 174 2.84 -0.15 1.81
N ALA A 175 3.28 -1.29 1.28
CA ALA A 175 3.31 -2.55 2.01
C ALA A 175 4.22 -2.48 3.26
N LEU A 176 5.39 -1.81 3.18
CA LEU A 176 6.24 -1.54 4.34
C LEU A 176 5.49 -0.71 5.38
N GLY A 177 4.80 0.35 4.96
CA GLY A 177 3.97 1.17 5.83
C GLY A 177 2.96 0.35 6.64
N LEU A 178 2.31 -0.62 5.99
CA LEU A 178 1.35 -1.52 6.64
C LEU A 178 2.02 -2.56 7.57
N LEU A 179 3.19 -3.09 7.20
CA LEU A 179 3.99 -3.97 8.05
C LEU A 179 4.38 -3.27 9.36
N VAL A 180 4.72 -1.98 9.28
CA VAL A 180 5.00 -1.14 10.46
C VAL A 180 3.72 -0.81 11.23
N TYR A 181 2.64 -0.45 10.53
CA TYR A 181 1.40 0.02 11.15
C TYR A 181 0.67 -1.06 11.96
N TYR A 182 0.55 -2.28 11.43
CA TYR A 182 -0.19 -3.36 12.07
C TYR A 182 0.74 -4.24 12.93
N PRO A 183 0.74 -4.09 14.27
CA PRO A 183 1.57 -4.91 15.13
C PRO A 183 1.06 -6.36 15.16
N ALA A 184 1.98 -7.27 15.45
CA ALA A 184 1.73 -8.70 15.63
C ALA A 184 0.63 -9.05 16.66
N THR A 185 0.40 -8.19 17.66
CA THR A 185 -0.50 -8.44 18.79
C THR A 185 -1.96 -8.08 18.53
N ALA A 186 -2.26 -7.34 17.46
CA ALA A 186 -3.62 -6.89 17.18
C ALA A 186 -4.56 -8.03 16.71
N CYS A 187 -4.03 -9.21 16.38
CA CYS A 187 -4.71 -10.32 15.70
C CYS A 187 -5.89 -11.03 16.42
N ARG A 188 -6.37 -10.61 17.60
CA ARG A 188 -7.25 -11.49 18.41
C ARG A 188 -8.73 -11.53 17.98
N ARG A 189 -9.26 -10.55 17.24
CA ARG A 189 -10.68 -10.52 16.80
C ARG A 189 -10.90 -9.79 15.48
N TRP A 190 -10.11 -10.12 14.47
CA TRP A 190 -10.19 -9.40 13.19
C TRP A 190 -11.33 -9.89 12.32
N GLN A 191 -12.21 -8.96 11.97
CA GLN A 191 -13.13 -9.11 10.85
C GLN A 191 -12.42 -8.60 9.60
N ARG A 192 -12.43 -9.37 8.52
CA ARG A 192 -12.01 -8.89 7.20
C ARG A 192 -13.24 -8.29 6.53
N PRO A 193 -13.45 -6.96 6.58
CA PRO A 193 -14.53 -6.39 5.79
C PRO A 193 -14.20 -6.65 4.32
N PRO A 194 -15.20 -7.00 3.48
CA PRO A 194 -15.00 -6.94 2.05
C PRO A 194 -14.56 -5.52 1.66
N LEU A 195 -13.82 -5.41 0.56
CA LEU A 195 -13.53 -4.10 -0.02
C LEU A 195 -14.86 -3.36 -0.26
N PRO A 196 -15.02 -2.11 0.22
CA PRO A 196 -16.27 -1.38 0.05
C PRO A 196 -16.61 -1.24 -1.43
N ALA A 197 -17.90 -1.29 -1.76
CA ALA A 197 -18.39 -1.12 -3.14
C ALA A 197 -17.82 0.14 -3.81
N GLY A 198 -17.67 1.24 -3.06
CA GLY A 198 -17.06 2.47 -3.58
C GLY A 198 -15.58 2.32 -4.00
N THR A 199 -14.80 1.47 -3.33
CA THR A 199 -13.41 1.18 -3.76
C THR A 199 -13.41 0.40 -5.06
N TRP A 200 -14.29 -0.61 -5.19
CA TRP A 200 -14.44 -1.33 -6.46
C TRP A 200 -14.95 -0.45 -7.58
N ALA A 201 -15.91 0.45 -7.30
CA ALA A 201 -16.42 1.41 -8.27
C ALA A 201 -15.31 2.37 -8.75
N ALA A 202 -14.45 2.84 -7.84
CA ALA A 202 -13.30 3.68 -8.21
C ALA A 202 -12.31 2.93 -9.11
N VAL A 203 -11.95 1.69 -8.74
CA VAL A 203 -11.08 0.83 -9.57
C VAL A 203 -11.71 0.57 -10.95
N ALA A 204 -12.99 0.17 -10.98
CA ALA A 204 -13.72 -0.10 -12.21
C ALA A 204 -13.83 1.16 -13.08
N GLY A 205 -14.14 2.32 -12.48
CA GLY A 205 -14.18 3.60 -13.19
C GLY A 205 -12.84 3.97 -13.82
N LEU A 206 -11.73 3.76 -13.12
CA LEU A 206 -10.39 3.98 -13.68
C LEU A 206 -10.08 3.00 -14.81
N VAL A 207 -10.38 1.72 -14.64
CA VAL A 207 -10.19 0.70 -15.69
C VAL A 207 -11.00 1.04 -16.93
N LEU A 208 -12.25 1.47 -16.76
CA LEU A 208 -13.10 1.92 -17.88
C LEU A 208 -12.55 3.18 -18.54
N LEU A 209 -12.08 4.16 -17.76
CA LEU A 209 -11.47 5.38 -18.30
C LEU A 209 -10.24 5.05 -19.15
N VAL A 210 -9.28 4.30 -18.61
CA VAL A 210 -8.06 3.90 -19.33
C VAL A 210 -8.41 3.04 -20.54
N GLY A 211 -9.27 2.03 -20.36
CA GLY A 211 -9.74 1.15 -21.42
C GLY A 211 -10.43 1.91 -22.55
N SER A 212 -11.23 2.93 -22.24
CA SER A 212 -11.85 3.80 -23.25
C SER A 212 -10.84 4.62 -24.04
N GLY A 213 -9.74 5.06 -23.39
CA GLY A 213 -8.63 5.73 -24.07
C GLY A 213 -7.99 4.84 -25.13
N PHE A 214 -7.69 3.58 -24.78
CA PHE A 214 -7.17 2.60 -25.74
C PHE A 214 -8.19 2.22 -26.82
N ALA A 215 -9.43 1.93 -26.44
CA ALA A 215 -10.49 1.52 -27.38
C ALA A 215 -10.84 2.61 -28.39
N SER A 216 -10.75 3.88 -28.00
CA SER A 216 -10.98 5.03 -28.90
C SER A 216 -9.76 5.42 -29.74
N GLY A 217 -8.63 4.72 -29.62
CA GLY A 217 -7.39 5.09 -30.30
C GLY A 217 -6.84 6.46 -29.84
N ARG A 218 -7.12 6.85 -28.59
CA ARG A 218 -6.57 8.06 -27.96
C ARG A 218 -5.36 7.76 -27.06
N CYS A 219 -5.17 6.51 -26.67
CA CYS A 219 -4.04 6.06 -25.89
C CYS A 219 -3.35 4.89 -26.61
N PHE A 220 -2.03 4.94 -26.70
CA PHE A 220 -1.20 3.92 -27.31
C PHE A 220 -0.04 3.57 -26.38
N VAL A 221 0.45 2.33 -26.45
CA VAL A 221 1.66 1.96 -25.74
C VAL A 221 2.86 2.45 -26.55
N ASP A 222 3.01 1.95 -27.78
CA ASP A 222 4.16 2.23 -28.63
C ASP A 222 3.88 3.35 -29.63
N PRO A 223 4.77 4.35 -29.75
CA PRO A 223 4.68 5.32 -30.81
C PRO A 223 5.36 4.84 -32.10
N PRO A 224 4.93 5.32 -33.28
CA PRO A 224 5.56 4.97 -34.56
C PRO A 224 6.93 5.63 -34.76
N ALA A 225 7.21 6.72 -34.03
CA ALA A 225 8.45 7.48 -34.06
C ALA A 225 8.62 8.18 -32.70
N PRO A 226 9.81 8.72 -32.37
CA PRO A 226 10.00 9.47 -31.13
C PRO A 226 8.96 10.58 -30.92
N VAL A 227 8.31 10.58 -29.76
CA VAL A 227 7.24 11.53 -29.39
C VAL A 227 7.81 12.68 -28.55
N PRO A 228 7.31 13.92 -28.72
CA PRO A 228 7.72 15.05 -27.89
C PRO A 228 7.39 14.85 -26.40
N ARG A 229 7.94 15.77 -25.61
CA ARG A 229 7.71 15.89 -24.17
C ARG A 229 6.22 15.84 -23.82
N GLY A 230 5.89 15.12 -22.75
CA GLY A 230 4.51 14.88 -22.32
C GLY A 230 3.80 13.73 -23.04
N GLY A 231 4.43 13.09 -24.04
CA GLY A 231 3.89 11.87 -24.68
C GLY A 231 2.65 12.10 -25.54
N ILE A 232 2.34 13.35 -25.90
CA ILE A 232 1.14 13.68 -26.69
C ILE A 232 1.54 14.09 -28.11
N LEU A 233 1.00 13.42 -29.11
CA LEU A 233 1.14 13.77 -30.53
C LEU A 233 -0.26 14.01 -31.11
N ARG A 234 -0.40 15.00 -32.01
CA ARG A 234 -1.62 15.15 -32.81
C ARG A 234 -1.48 14.36 -34.10
N ASP A 235 -2.52 13.64 -34.50
CA ASP A 235 -2.55 12.96 -35.79
C ASP A 235 -2.84 13.94 -36.94
N GLU A 236 -2.93 13.42 -38.17
CA GLU A 236 -3.23 14.20 -39.38
C GLU A 236 -4.56 14.97 -39.29
N ALA A 237 -5.52 14.46 -38.51
CA ALA A 237 -6.80 15.12 -38.24
C ALA A 237 -6.74 16.11 -37.06
N GLY A 238 -5.55 16.32 -36.48
CA GLY A 238 -5.34 17.19 -35.33
C GLY A 238 -5.80 16.61 -33.99
N VAL A 239 -6.20 15.33 -33.93
CA VAL A 239 -6.70 14.69 -32.71
C VAL A 239 -5.52 14.33 -31.81
N PRO A 240 -5.51 14.73 -30.52
CA PRO A 240 -4.44 14.38 -29.61
C PRO A 240 -4.46 12.88 -29.27
N ARG A 241 -3.29 12.26 -29.34
CA ARG A 241 -3.03 10.87 -28.96
C ARG A 241 -1.95 10.85 -27.88
N LEU A 242 -2.26 10.19 -26.77
CA LEU A 242 -1.32 9.92 -25.69
C LEU A 242 -0.57 8.62 -25.98
N TYR A 243 0.75 8.65 -25.88
CA TYR A 243 1.61 7.48 -25.93
C TYR A 243 2.19 7.25 -24.53
N LEU A 244 2.24 6.00 -24.07
CA LEU A 244 2.79 5.67 -22.75
C LEU A 244 4.32 5.59 -22.75
N GLN A 245 4.94 5.37 -23.91
CA GLN A 245 6.36 5.61 -24.11
C GLN A 245 6.58 6.62 -25.24
N ARG A 246 7.70 7.33 -25.17
CA ARG A 246 8.12 8.34 -26.14
C ARG A 246 9.13 7.79 -27.12
N GLU A 247 9.95 6.85 -26.68
CA GLU A 247 10.88 6.12 -27.53
C GLU A 247 10.30 4.75 -27.90
N PRO A 248 10.21 4.41 -29.19
CA PRO A 248 9.78 3.08 -29.61
C PRO A 248 10.63 1.97 -29.00
N GLY A 249 9.99 0.95 -28.42
CA GLY A 249 10.67 -0.23 -27.87
C GLY A 249 11.25 -0.04 -26.47
N ALA A 250 10.90 1.04 -25.75
CA ALA A 250 11.32 1.22 -24.37
C ALA A 250 10.78 0.10 -23.46
N TYR A 251 9.49 -0.20 -23.54
CA TYR A 251 8.86 -1.21 -22.70
C TYR A 251 9.35 -2.63 -22.98
N GLY A 252 9.64 -3.37 -21.92
CA GLY A 252 10.12 -4.74 -21.98
C GLY A 252 11.62 -4.89 -22.26
N SER A 253 12.30 -3.77 -22.60
CA SER A 253 13.74 -3.72 -22.86
C SER A 253 14.56 -3.78 -21.57
N VAL A 254 15.84 -4.14 -21.73
CA VAL A 254 16.87 -3.96 -20.70
C VAL A 254 17.70 -2.75 -21.12
N ARG A 255 17.82 -1.77 -20.24
CA ARG A 255 18.53 -0.50 -20.48
C ARG A 255 19.73 -0.40 -19.55
N GLU A 256 20.70 0.43 -19.94
CA GLU A 256 21.83 0.78 -19.08
C GLU A 256 21.33 1.63 -17.90
N GLY A 257 21.76 1.30 -16.69
CA GLY A 257 21.31 1.96 -15.46
C GLY A 257 22.48 2.43 -14.61
N HIS A 258 22.32 3.58 -13.97
CA HIS A 258 23.34 4.16 -13.10
C HIS A 258 23.59 3.35 -11.81
N ARG A 259 22.65 2.51 -11.40
CA ARG A 259 22.74 1.75 -10.15
C ARG A 259 23.44 0.39 -10.30
N HIS A 260 22.89 -0.49 -11.14
CA HIS A 260 23.34 -1.90 -11.27
C HIS A 260 23.85 -2.24 -12.68
N ALA A 261 24.35 -1.24 -13.41
CA ALA A 261 24.74 -1.27 -14.83
C ALA A 261 23.58 -1.52 -15.81
N SER A 262 22.55 -2.26 -15.43
CA SER A 262 21.34 -2.44 -16.23
C SER A 262 20.09 -2.60 -15.38
N TYR A 263 18.96 -2.28 -15.97
CA TYR A 263 17.62 -2.47 -15.40
C TYR A 263 16.63 -2.81 -16.51
N ARG A 264 15.51 -3.45 -16.15
CA ARG A 264 14.44 -3.79 -17.07
C ARG A 264 13.30 -2.80 -16.93
N VAL A 265 12.83 -2.26 -18.07
CA VAL A 265 11.63 -1.42 -18.12
C VAL A 265 10.39 -2.32 -18.21
N LEU A 266 9.52 -2.30 -17.21
CA LEU A 266 8.30 -3.10 -17.24
C LEU A 266 7.30 -2.55 -18.27
N SER A 267 6.82 -3.42 -19.16
CA SER A 267 5.67 -3.09 -20.00
C SER A 267 4.40 -2.87 -19.16
N PRO A 268 3.37 -2.16 -19.67
CA PRO A 268 2.13 -1.94 -18.94
C PRO A 268 1.50 -3.22 -18.38
N ARG A 269 1.51 -4.32 -19.17
CA ARG A 269 0.99 -5.61 -18.73
C ARG A 269 1.78 -6.20 -17.57
N GLN A 270 3.11 -6.13 -17.64
CA GLN A 270 3.99 -6.65 -16.58
C GLN A 270 3.87 -5.81 -15.30
N GLY A 271 3.86 -4.48 -15.43
CA GLY A 271 3.67 -3.55 -14.32
C GLY A 271 2.36 -3.79 -13.58
N LEU A 272 1.24 -3.80 -14.31
CA LEU A 272 -0.08 -4.06 -13.73
C LEU A 272 -0.17 -5.44 -13.06
N LEU A 273 0.40 -6.47 -13.69
CA LEU A 273 0.42 -7.83 -13.13
C LEU A 273 1.22 -7.89 -11.81
N LEU A 274 2.44 -7.33 -11.80
CA LEU A 274 3.31 -7.38 -10.62
C LEU A 274 2.76 -6.53 -9.48
N SER A 275 2.25 -5.33 -9.76
CA SER A 275 1.61 -4.48 -8.75
C SER A 275 0.33 -5.11 -8.21
N GLY A 276 -0.51 -5.69 -9.09
CA GLY A 276 -1.70 -6.43 -8.68
C GLY A 276 -1.38 -7.67 -7.83
N LEU A 277 -0.32 -8.41 -8.19
CA LEU A 277 0.18 -9.53 -7.41
C LEU A 277 0.68 -9.08 -6.04
N ALA A 278 1.44 -7.98 -5.96
CA ALA A 278 1.90 -7.41 -4.71
C ALA A 278 0.72 -7.01 -3.81
N VAL A 279 -0.28 -6.30 -4.35
CA VAL A 279 -1.53 -5.95 -3.64
C VAL A 279 -2.22 -7.21 -3.12
N GLY A 280 -2.37 -8.26 -3.94
CA GLY A 280 -3.02 -9.52 -3.57
C GLY A 280 -2.26 -10.28 -2.48
N VAL A 281 -0.95 -10.47 -2.66
CA VAL A 281 -0.08 -11.19 -1.72
C VAL A 281 -0.01 -10.48 -0.38
N PHE A 282 0.29 -9.17 -0.34
CA PHE A 282 0.36 -8.44 0.92
C PHE A 282 -1.01 -8.22 1.54
N GLY A 283 -2.06 -7.99 0.75
CA GLY A 283 -3.43 -7.95 1.23
C GLY A 283 -3.83 -9.26 1.94
N PHE A 284 -3.45 -10.41 1.38
CA PHE A 284 -3.66 -11.72 1.98
C PHE A 284 -2.81 -11.94 3.24
N LEU A 285 -1.50 -11.74 3.15
CA LEU A 285 -0.56 -12.01 4.25
C LEU A 285 -0.83 -11.10 5.47
N LEU A 286 -1.17 -9.83 5.23
CA LEU A 286 -1.50 -8.87 6.28
C LEU A 286 -2.94 -9.01 6.79
N GLY A 287 -3.85 -9.52 5.96
CA GLY A 287 -5.20 -9.90 6.38
C GLY A 287 -5.28 -11.25 7.13
N GLY A 288 -4.22 -12.05 7.03
CA GLY A 288 -4.06 -13.48 7.31
C GLY A 288 -4.22 -13.98 8.75
N GLY A 289 -5.25 -13.56 9.51
CA GLY A 289 -5.67 -14.31 10.70
C GLY A 289 -6.53 -15.51 10.28
N ARG A 290 -6.17 -16.74 10.70
CA ARG A 290 -7.05 -17.92 10.58
C ARG A 290 -8.41 -17.55 11.19
N ARG A 291 -9.51 -17.77 10.45
CA ARG A 291 -10.83 -17.92 11.10
C ARG A 291 -10.61 -18.98 12.18
N SER A 292 -11.01 -18.75 13.42
CA SER A 292 -10.95 -19.81 14.43
C SER A 292 -11.82 -20.95 13.92
N ILE A 293 -11.17 -21.99 13.39
CA ILE A 293 -11.83 -23.27 13.09
C ILE A 293 -12.32 -23.88 14.42
N ASP A 294 -11.78 -23.39 15.54
CA ASP A 294 -12.07 -23.85 16.89
C ASP A 294 -13.00 -22.90 17.66
N ALA A 295 -14.01 -22.29 17.01
CA ALA A 295 -15.23 -22.14 17.80
C ALA A 295 -15.71 -23.58 17.95
N PRO A 296 -15.51 -24.27 19.10
CA PRO A 296 -16.18 -25.54 19.30
C PRO A 296 -17.61 -25.25 18.91
N MET A 297 -18.15 -26.05 17.98
CA MET A 297 -19.59 -26.19 17.92
C MET A 297 -19.95 -26.42 19.38
N VAL A 298 -20.52 -25.40 20.03
CA VAL A 298 -21.31 -25.59 21.22
C VAL A 298 -22.41 -26.45 20.63
N VAL A 299 -22.17 -27.76 20.63
CA VAL A 299 -23.17 -28.78 20.54
C VAL A 299 -24.00 -28.44 21.75
N SER A 300 -24.97 -27.55 21.54
CA SER A 300 -26.07 -27.34 22.44
C SER A 300 -26.59 -28.75 22.64
N SER A 301 -26.24 -29.34 23.78
CA SER A 301 -26.74 -30.61 24.20
C SER A 301 -28.26 -30.48 24.23
N LEU A 302 -28.88 -30.87 23.11
CA LEU A 302 -30.27 -31.27 23.01
C LEU A 302 -30.43 -32.60 23.76
N THR A 303 -30.07 -32.59 25.04
CA THR A 303 -30.54 -33.49 26.07
C THR A 303 -31.27 -32.56 27.04
N GLY A 304 -32.48 -32.13 26.71
CA GLY A 304 -33.62 -32.98 26.98
C GLY A 304 -33.83 -33.05 28.49
N ARG A 305 -34.44 -32.02 29.07
CA ARG A 305 -35.71 -32.12 29.82
C ARG A 305 -35.86 -33.42 30.64
N GLY A 306 -35.56 -33.30 31.93
CA GLY A 306 -36.16 -34.08 32.99
C GLY A 306 -36.56 -33.12 34.13
N ARG A 307 -37.64 -32.35 33.96
CA ARG A 307 -38.36 -31.69 35.06
C ARG A 307 -39.50 -32.63 35.47
N ALA A 308 -39.31 -33.32 36.60
CA ALA A 308 -40.38 -33.80 37.47
C ALA A 308 -40.07 -33.16 38.83
N ALA A 309 -40.84 -32.16 39.24
CA ALA A 309 -42.08 -32.28 40.01
C ALA A 309 -41.78 -32.24 41.52
N ASP A 310 -42.50 -31.35 42.18
CA ASP A 310 -42.90 -31.34 43.59
C ASP A 310 -41.84 -31.30 44.70
N ALA A 311 -41.83 -30.18 45.42
CA ALA A 311 -42.00 -30.21 46.87
C ALA A 311 -42.40 -28.82 47.39
N THR A 312 -43.68 -28.71 47.72
CA THR A 312 -44.31 -27.77 48.62
C THR A 312 -43.59 -27.66 49.97
N THR A 313 -43.38 -26.43 50.47
CA THR A 313 -43.42 -26.18 51.93
C THR A 313 -43.94 -24.77 52.22
N PRO A 314 -44.95 -24.61 53.12
CA PRO A 314 -45.55 -23.32 53.47
C PRO A 314 -45.02 -22.73 54.80
N GLY A 315 -44.94 -21.39 54.84
CA GLY A 315 -45.06 -20.49 56.01
C GLY A 315 -43.99 -20.54 57.12
N PRO A 316 -44.03 -19.65 58.15
CA PRO A 316 -44.88 -18.48 58.33
C PRO A 316 -44.14 -17.15 58.64
N MET A 317 -44.94 -16.10 58.48
CA MET A 317 -44.96 -14.76 59.06
C MET A 317 -44.31 -14.57 60.44
N THR A 318 -43.48 -13.53 60.56
CA THR A 318 -43.22 -12.65 61.73
C THR A 318 -42.10 -11.68 61.32
N ASP A 319 -41.94 -10.47 61.83
CA ASP A 319 -42.79 -9.45 62.41
C ASP A 319 -41.84 -8.24 62.53
N HIS A 320 -42.40 -7.03 62.50
CA HIS A 320 -41.94 -5.89 63.30
C HIS A 320 -40.52 -5.24 63.18
N LEU A 321 -40.58 -3.90 63.30
CA LEU A 321 -39.55 -2.95 63.80
C LEU A 321 -38.43 -2.58 62.82
N GLU A 322 -37.90 -1.35 62.74
CA GLU A 322 -38.20 -0.04 63.32
C GLU A 322 -37.27 0.97 62.63
N ARG A 323 -37.72 2.22 62.55
CA ARG A 323 -36.98 3.49 62.72
C ARG A 323 -35.56 3.63 62.11
N GLY A 324 -35.40 4.71 61.34
CA GLY A 324 -34.50 5.77 61.80
C GLY A 324 -33.61 6.43 60.74
N LYS A 325 -33.96 7.69 60.44
CA LYS A 325 -33.16 8.82 59.92
C LYS A 325 -32.72 8.78 58.46
#